data_AF-A0A930Y0C4-F1
#
_entry.id   AF-A0A930Y0C4-F1
#
_cell.length_a   1.000
_cell.length_b   1.000
_cell.length_c   1.000
_cell.angle_alpha   90.00
_cell.angle_beta   90.00
_cell.angle_gamma   90.00
#
_symmetry.space_group_name_H-M   'P 1'
#
loop_
_entity.id
_entity.type
_entity.pdbx_description
1 polymer ?
#
loop_
_entity_poly.entity_id
_entity_poly.type
_entity_poly.pdbx_seq_one_letter_code
_entity_poly.pdbx_strand_id
1 'polypeptide(L)'
;MPNCNSCKNPVSVTSIHCEWCGAKIIRVEEIKSENNGKNSESSLTDFMNKLNDVENEIIKENDGAGTWGVLDGMLTRAFGNSKIDSLNQKKATIIKTFPLPKNPDDLLEIGNLSVSNFKNTKVNKVALTDNARNENKINKPIKDAWKTKAEQAISLLTIYSQTDDFIRQQIELLKLELVEDKKGWFK
;
A
#
# COMPACT_ATOMS: atom_id res chain seq x y z
N MET A 1 -6.15 22.33 25.35
CA MET A 1 -5.19 21.54 24.53
C MET A 1 -4.98 20.22 25.24
N PRO A 2 -4.98 19.08 24.53
CA PRO A 2 -4.61 17.80 25.13
C PRO A 2 -3.14 17.82 25.55
N ASN A 3 -2.78 17.03 26.56
CA ASN A 3 -1.40 16.88 27.05
C ASN A 3 -0.91 15.47 26.75
N CYS A 4 0.38 15.32 26.48
CA CYS A 4 1.02 14.02 26.30
C CYS A 4 0.88 13.16 27.57
N ASN A 5 0.41 11.93 27.41
CA ASN A 5 0.22 10.99 28.53
C ASN A 5 1.55 10.65 29.22
N SER A 6 2.66 10.69 28.48
CA SER A 6 4.02 10.38 28.95
C SER A 6 4.70 11.58 29.61
N CYS A 7 4.96 12.68 28.87
CA CYS A 7 5.76 13.81 29.38
C CYS A 7 4.94 15.01 29.89
N LYS A 8 3.60 14.94 29.85
CA LYS A 8 2.64 15.97 30.31
C LYS A 8 2.69 17.32 29.60
N ASN A 9 3.56 17.52 28.62
CA ASN A 9 3.58 18.73 27.78
C ASN A 9 2.32 18.84 26.90
N PRO A 10 1.88 20.06 26.55
CA PRO A 10 0.76 20.26 25.63
C PRO A 10 1.10 19.71 24.24
N VAL A 11 0.10 19.15 23.57
CA VAL A 11 0.21 18.58 22.21
C VAL A 11 -0.96 19.05 21.34
N SER A 12 -0.77 19.06 20.02
CA SER A 12 -1.86 19.40 19.09
C SER A 12 -2.96 18.33 19.11
N VAL A 13 -4.20 18.74 18.80
CA VAL A 13 -5.34 17.84 18.67
C VAL A 13 -5.17 16.88 17.48
N THR A 14 -4.31 17.19 16.51
CA THR A 14 -4.05 16.37 15.33
C THR A 14 -2.78 15.52 15.41
N SER A 15 -1.89 15.80 16.37
CA SER A 15 -0.66 15.00 16.55
C SER A 15 -0.99 13.61 17.07
N ILE A 16 -0.30 12.60 16.55
CA ILE A 16 -0.34 11.23 17.07
C ILE A 16 0.92 10.88 17.87
N HIS A 17 2.02 11.60 17.66
CA HIS A 17 3.22 11.55 18.47
C HIS A 17 3.44 12.89 19.19
N CYS A 18 4.00 12.82 20.38
CA CYS A 18 4.40 13.98 21.14
C CYS A 18 5.67 14.59 20.55
N GLU A 19 5.62 15.86 20.14
CA GLU A 19 6.79 16.59 19.64
C GLU A 19 7.94 16.70 20.67
N TRP A 20 7.62 16.63 21.96
CA TRP A 20 8.60 16.83 23.04
C TRP A 20 9.36 15.55 23.42
N CYS A 21 8.71 14.39 23.34
CA CYS A 21 9.30 13.13 23.79
C CYS A 21 9.17 11.97 22.79
N GLY A 22 8.54 12.19 21.64
CA GLY A 22 8.32 11.16 20.61
C GLY A 22 7.27 10.10 20.96
N ALA A 23 6.72 10.09 22.17
CA ALA A 23 5.77 9.07 22.59
C ALA A 23 4.43 9.19 21.83
N LYS A 24 3.84 8.04 21.48
CA LYS A 24 2.48 7.98 20.93
C LYS A 24 1.47 8.57 21.94
N ILE A 25 0.59 9.44 21.44
CA ILE A 25 -0.49 10.07 22.21
C ILE A 25 -1.66 9.10 22.25
N ILE A 26 -2.06 8.68 23.45
CA ILE A 26 -3.20 7.78 23.65
C ILE A 26 -4.43 8.62 23.95
N ARG A 27 -5.42 8.59 23.05
CA ARG A 27 -6.66 9.36 23.21
C ARG A 27 -7.75 8.49 23.82
N VAL A 28 -8.57 9.07 24.70
CA VAL A 28 -9.63 8.36 25.43
C VAL A 28 -10.67 7.70 24.50
N GLU A 29 -10.81 8.21 23.28
CA GLU A 29 -11.66 7.61 22.23
C GLU A 29 -11.14 6.24 21.75
N GLU A 30 -9.82 6.02 21.76
CA GLU A 30 -9.19 4.74 21.39
C GLU A 30 -9.40 3.68 22.49
N ILE A 31 -9.41 4.09 23.76
CA ILE A 31 -9.63 3.22 24.93
C ILE A 31 -11.06 2.63 24.95
N LYS A 32 -12.03 3.30 24.33
CA LYS A 32 -13.41 2.78 24.21
C LYS A 32 -13.57 1.70 23.14
N SER A 33 -12.67 1.63 22.16
CA SER A 33 -12.66 0.55 21.16
C SER A 33 -12.05 -0.74 21.70
N GLU A 34 -11.08 -0.66 22.62
CA GLU A 34 -10.44 -1.87 23.19
C GLU A 34 -11.35 -2.67 24.15
N ASN A 35 -12.39 -2.05 24.72
CA ASN A 35 -13.28 -2.70 25.69
C ASN A 35 -14.54 -3.34 25.08
N ASN A 36 -14.74 -3.26 23.76
CA ASN A 36 -15.80 -4.00 23.07
C ASN A 36 -15.14 -5.03 22.15
N GLY A 37 -15.11 -6.29 22.61
CA GLY A 37 -14.58 -7.47 21.91
C GLY A 37 -15.30 -7.81 20.60
N LYS A 38 -15.28 -6.91 19.63
CA LYS A 38 -15.42 -7.20 18.21
C LYS A 38 -14.06 -6.90 17.61
N ASN A 39 -13.37 -7.93 17.14
CA ASN A 39 -12.29 -7.78 16.18
C ASN A 39 -12.83 -6.93 15.02
N SER A 40 -12.62 -5.61 15.06
CA SER A 40 -12.69 -4.82 13.85
C SER A 40 -11.52 -5.32 13.02
N GLU A 41 -11.78 -6.18 12.03
CA GLU A 41 -10.78 -6.43 10.99
C GLU A 41 -10.28 -5.05 10.55
N SER A 42 -8.98 -4.80 10.74
CA SER A 42 -8.40 -3.52 10.37
C SER A 42 -8.71 -3.28 8.89
N SER A 43 -8.85 -2.02 8.49
CA SER A 43 -9.10 -1.67 7.09
C SER A 43 -8.05 -2.29 6.15
N LEU A 44 -6.86 -2.59 6.66
CA LEU A 44 -5.81 -3.31 5.96
C LEU A 44 -6.12 -4.80 5.79
N THR A 45 -6.61 -5.48 6.81
CA THR A 45 -6.97 -6.91 6.72
C THR A 45 -8.04 -7.14 5.66
N ASP A 46 -9.10 -6.33 5.62
CA ASP A 46 -10.12 -6.39 4.55
C ASP A 46 -9.51 -6.09 3.16
N PHE A 47 -8.61 -5.11 3.07
CA PHE A 47 -7.90 -4.81 1.83
C PHE A 47 -7.08 -6.00 1.33
N MET A 48 -6.29 -6.61 2.21
CA MET A 48 -5.43 -7.75 1.90
C MET A 48 -6.25 -8.99 1.55
N ASN A 49 -7.35 -9.25 2.27
CA ASN A 49 -8.26 -10.35 1.96
C ASN A 49 -8.82 -10.23 0.54
N LYS A 50 -9.30 -9.03 0.15
CA LYS A 50 -9.79 -8.79 -1.22
C LYS A 50 -8.74 -8.99 -2.30
N LEU A 51 -7.48 -8.65 -2.01
CA LEU A 51 -6.38 -8.89 -2.95
C LEU A 51 -6.04 -10.39 -3.03
N ASN A 52 -5.97 -11.06 -1.88
CA ASN A 52 -5.69 -12.49 -1.78
C ASN A 52 -6.76 -13.33 -2.48
N ASP A 53 -8.03 -12.94 -2.40
CA ASP A 53 -9.11 -13.63 -3.11
C ASP A 53 -8.89 -13.62 -4.62
N VAL A 54 -8.52 -12.47 -5.18
CA VAL A 54 -8.22 -12.35 -6.62
C VAL A 54 -6.94 -13.09 -6.99
N GLU A 55 -5.92 -13.06 -6.13
CA GLU A 55 -4.70 -13.83 -6.36
C GLU A 55 -4.96 -15.34 -6.33
N ASN A 56 -5.78 -15.82 -5.40
CA ASN A 56 -6.20 -17.22 -5.34
C ASN A 56 -7.03 -17.62 -6.57
N GLU A 57 -7.90 -16.74 -7.07
CA GLU A 57 -8.58 -16.96 -8.37
C GLU A 57 -7.56 -17.08 -9.51
N ILE A 58 -6.57 -16.19 -9.58
CA ILE A 58 -5.51 -16.26 -10.60
C ILE A 58 -4.71 -17.56 -10.49
N ILE A 59 -4.38 -18.00 -9.27
CA ILE A 59 -3.67 -19.25 -9.02
C ILE A 59 -4.51 -20.43 -9.53
N LYS A 60 -5.79 -20.51 -9.16
CA LYS A 60 -6.69 -21.59 -9.61
C LYS A 60 -6.85 -21.65 -11.14
N GLU A 61 -6.95 -20.49 -11.79
CA GLU A 61 -7.01 -20.43 -13.26
C GLU A 61 -5.68 -20.85 -13.92
N ASN A 62 -4.55 -20.67 -13.24
CA ASN A 62 -3.24 -21.14 -13.70
C ASN A 62 -2.97 -22.60 -13.31
N ASP A 63 -3.51 -23.14 -12.22
CA ASP A 63 -3.28 -24.52 -11.78
C ASP A 63 -3.82 -25.57 -12.79
N GLY A 64 -4.71 -25.18 -13.70
CA GLY A 64 -5.09 -26.00 -14.87
C GLY A 64 -4.03 -26.07 -15.98
N ALA A 65 -3.02 -25.20 -15.94
CA ALA A 65 -1.87 -25.13 -16.82
C ALA A 65 -0.60 -25.25 -15.96
N GLY A 66 -0.18 -26.49 -15.71
CA GLY A 66 0.74 -26.84 -14.62
C GLY A 66 1.95 -25.92 -14.40
N THR A 67 2.44 -26.00 -13.16
CA THR A 67 3.73 -25.54 -12.57
C THR A 67 3.61 -24.41 -11.53
N TRP A 68 3.39 -24.82 -10.27
CA TRP A 68 3.99 -24.37 -9.00
C TRP A 68 3.92 -22.89 -8.53
N GLY A 69 3.62 -22.74 -7.24
CA GLY A 69 4.58 -22.14 -6.31
C GLY A 69 4.38 -20.67 -5.95
N VAL A 70 3.61 -20.47 -4.89
CA VAL A 70 3.47 -19.31 -4.00
C VAL A 70 4.75 -18.46 -3.81
N LEU A 71 4.55 -17.14 -3.69
CA LEU A 71 5.44 -16.16 -3.04
C LEU A 71 6.80 -15.82 -3.69
N ASP A 72 6.83 -15.39 -4.96
CA ASP A 72 7.80 -14.36 -5.39
C ASP A 72 7.43 -13.81 -6.77
N GLY A 73 6.93 -12.56 -6.82
CA GLY A 73 7.07 -11.57 -7.91
C GLY A 73 6.87 -11.92 -9.39
N MET A 74 6.57 -13.16 -9.77
CA MET A 74 6.66 -13.63 -11.15
C MET A 74 5.80 -14.89 -11.33
N LEU A 75 4.48 -14.70 -11.27
CA LEU A 75 3.55 -15.63 -11.91
C LEU A 75 3.97 -15.74 -13.37
N THR A 76 4.53 -16.88 -13.77
CA THR A 76 4.77 -17.23 -15.18
C THR A 76 3.41 -17.29 -15.86
N ARG A 77 2.98 -16.17 -16.45
CA ARG A 77 1.61 -16.00 -16.93
C ARG A 77 1.40 -16.76 -18.24
N ALA A 78 0.25 -17.43 -18.36
CA ALA A 78 -0.36 -17.73 -19.64
C ALA A 78 -0.82 -16.43 -20.31
N PHE A 79 0.10 -15.70 -20.95
CA PHE A 79 -0.22 -14.48 -21.70
C PHE A 79 -1.25 -14.79 -22.80
N GLY A 80 -2.38 -14.08 -22.79
CA GLY A 80 -3.49 -14.27 -23.75
C GLY A 80 -4.71 -15.01 -23.19
N ASN A 81 -4.70 -15.44 -21.92
CA ASN A 81 -5.92 -15.92 -21.26
C ASN A 81 -6.78 -14.72 -20.82
N SER A 82 -7.87 -14.47 -21.54
CA SER A 82 -8.81 -13.36 -21.29
C SER A 82 -9.36 -13.32 -19.86
N LYS A 83 -9.49 -14.46 -19.18
CA LYS A 83 -9.95 -14.55 -17.80
C LYS A 83 -8.86 -14.09 -16.81
N ILE A 84 -7.61 -14.50 -17.03
CA ILE A 84 -6.47 -14.03 -16.23
C ILE A 84 -6.26 -12.52 -16.42
N ASP A 85 -6.41 -12.01 -17.64
CA ASP A 85 -6.34 -10.57 -17.91
C ASP A 85 -7.45 -9.81 -17.16
N SER A 86 -8.68 -10.32 -17.17
CA SER A 86 -9.80 -9.76 -16.40
C SER A 86 -9.54 -9.76 -14.89
N LEU A 87 -8.94 -10.83 -14.34
CA LEU A 87 -8.61 -10.92 -12.92
C LEU A 87 -7.51 -9.92 -12.53
N ASN A 88 -6.50 -9.73 -13.38
CA ASN A 88 -5.48 -8.71 -13.16
C ASN A 88 -6.05 -7.28 -13.22
N GLN A 89 -7.00 -7.03 -14.11
CA GLN A 89 -7.74 -5.75 -14.14
C GLN A 89 -8.59 -5.56 -12.87
N LYS A 90 -9.24 -6.62 -12.37
CA LYS A 90 -9.96 -6.63 -11.09
C LYS A 90 -9.02 -6.28 -9.94
N LYS A 91 -7.81 -6.87 -9.90
CA LYS A 91 -6.77 -6.53 -8.91
C LYS A 91 -6.40 -5.04 -8.95
N ALA A 92 -6.05 -4.51 -10.12
CA ALA A 92 -5.71 -3.10 -10.28
C ALA A 92 -6.86 -2.17 -9.85
N THR A 93 -8.11 -2.57 -10.16
CA THR A 93 -9.30 -1.82 -9.75
C THR A 93 -9.47 -1.80 -8.23
N ILE A 94 -9.37 -2.96 -7.57
CA ILE A 94 -9.47 -3.06 -6.09
C ILE A 94 -8.43 -2.15 -5.43
N ILE A 95 -7.17 -2.21 -5.86
CA ILE A 95 -6.10 -1.36 -5.32
C ILE A 95 -6.49 0.12 -5.40
N LYS A 96 -6.96 0.55 -6.58
CA LYS A 96 -7.28 1.95 -6.86
C LYS A 96 -8.53 2.45 -6.13
N THR A 97 -9.56 1.61 -5.99
CA THR A 97 -10.88 2.03 -5.49
C THR A 97 -11.11 1.69 -4.03
N PHE A 98 -10.24 0.91 -3.39
CA PHE A 98 -10.40 0.58 -1.98
C PHE A 98 -10.43 1.87 -1.14
N PRO A 99 -11.42 2.06 -0.24
CA PRO A 99 -11.47 3.26 0.58
C PRO A 99 -10.30 3.29 1.57
N LEU A 100 -9.64 4.43 1.73
CA LEU A 100 -8.57 4.56 2.71
C LEU A 100 -9.15 4.82 4.11
N PRO A 101 -8.57 4.21 5.16
CA PRO A 101 -8.92 4.50 6.53
C PRO A 101 -8.55 5.94 6.88
N LYS A 102 -9.15 6.45 7.95
CA LYS A 102 -8.81 7.77 8.52
C LYS A 102 -7.76 7.68 9.62
N ASN A 103 -7.41 6.48 10.07
CA ASN A 103 -6.38 6.30 11.08
C ASN A 103 -4.99 6.47 10.43
N PRO A 104 -4.10 7.31 11.00
CA PRO A 104 -2.80 7.58 10.41
C PRO A 104 -1.82 6.39 10.48
N ASP A 105 -1.93 5.50 11.47
CA ASP A 105 -1.12 4.26 11.52
C ASP A 105 -1.51 3.32 10.38
N ASP A 106 -2.82 3.09 10.18
CA ASP A 106 -3.31 2.27 9.07
C ASP A 106 -2.93 2.90 7.71
N LEU A 107 -2.98 4.24 7.60
CA LEU A 107 -2.56 4.96 6.39
C LEU A 107 -1.07 4.79 6.10
N LEU A 108 -0.21 4.82 7.13
CA LEU A 108 1.22 4.53 6.99
C LEU A 108 1.45 3.10 6.55
N GLU A 109 0.74 2.14 7.11
CA GLU A 109 0.89 0.72 6.75
C GLU A 109 0.46 0.47 5.30
N ILE A 110 -0.71 1.00 4.90
CA ILE A 110 -1.18 0.94 3.50
C ILE A 110 -0.22 1.68 2.57
N GLY A 111 0.32 2.83 2.99
CA GLY A 111 1.32 3.59 2.25
C GLY A 111 2.57 2.76 1.98
N ASN A 112 3.18 2.19 3.02
CA ASN A 112 4.37 1.33 2.92
C ASN A 112 4.12 0.10 2.06
N LEU A 113 2.98 -0.58 2.26
CA LEU A 113 2.58 -1.71 1.43
C LEU A 113 2.50 -1.31 -0.05
N SER A 114 1.87 -0.16 -0.34
CA SER A 114 1.67 0.30 -1.70
C SER A 114 2.99 0.68 -2.38
N VAL A 115 3.88 1.37 -1.67
CA VAL A 115 5.22 1.71 -2.17
C VAL A 115 6.07 0.47 -2.41
N SER A 116 6.08 -0.49 -1.47
CA SER A 116 6.78 -1.76 -1.62
C SER A 116 6.32 -2.52 -2.87
N ASN A 117 5.00 -2.65 -3.04
CA ASN A 117 4.43 -3.31 -4.22
C ASN A 117 4.70 -2.56 -5.53
N PHE A 118 4.67 -1.23 -5.52
CA PHE A 118 5.03 -0.40 -6.67
C PHE A 118 6.48 -0.68 -7.12
N LYS A 119 7.43 -0.72 -6.18
CA LYS A 119 8.85 -1.00 -6.44
C LYS A 119 9.05 -2.42 -6.97
N ASN A 120 8.38 -3.40 -6.37
CA ASN A 120 8.52 -4.81 -6.72
C ASN A 120 7.78 -5.21 -8.01
N THR A 121 6.81 -4.41 -8.46
CA THR A 121 6.13 -4.66 -9.74
C THR A 121 7.05 -4.27 -10.91
N LYS A 122 7.57 -5.30 -11.61
CA LYS A 122 8.49 -5.15 -12.74
C LYS A 122 7.74 -4.72 -14.00
N VAL A 123 8.21 -3.64 -14.63
CA VAL A 123 7.75 -3.19 -15.96
C VAL A 123 8.99 -3.03 -16.83
N ASN A 124 9.00 -3.70 -17.98
CA ASN A 124 10.10 -3.65 -18.93
C ASN A 124 10.12 -2.26 -19.59
N LYS A 125 11.13 -1.44 -19.31
CA LYS A 125 11.26 -0.09 -19.90
C LYS A 125 11.33 -0.13 -21.44
N VAL A 126 11.95 -1.17 -21.99
CA VAL A 126 12.01 -1.43 -23.43
C VAL A 126 11.44 -2.83 -23.70
N ALA A 127 10.24 -2.89 -24.26
CA ALA A 127 9.54 -4.15 -24.55
C ALA A 127 9.72 -4.56 -26.02
N LEU A 128 10.90 -5.09 -26.34
CA LEU A 128 11.24 -5.51 -27.71
C LEU A 128 10.58 -6.84 -28.11
N THR A 129 10.23 -7.69 -27.13
CA THR A 129 9.59 -8.99 -27.36
C THR A 129 8.09 -8.92 -27.05
N ASP A 130 7.29 -9.77 -27.70
CA ASP A 130 5.86 -9.84 -27.41
C ASP A 130 5.57 -10.31 -25.99
N ASN A 131 6.42 -11.16 -25.42
CA ASN A 131 6.37 -11.53 -24.00
C ASN A 131 6.53 -10.31 -23.10
N ALA A 132 7.55 -9.47 -23.33
CA ALA A 132 7.77 -8.25 -22.54
C ALA A 132 6.61 -7.25 -22.70
N ARG A 133 6.00 -7.17 -23.89
CA ARG A 133 4.82 -6.33 -24.14
C ARG A 133 3.60 -6.84 -23.38
N ASN A 134 3.36 -8.14 -23.40
CA ASN A 134 2.23 -8.77 -22.72
C ASN A 134 2.40 -8.72 -21.19
N GLU A 135 3.62 -8.89 -20.67
CA GLU A 135 3.96 -8.61 -19.27
C GLU A 135 3.61 -7.18 -18.88
N ASN A 136 4.02 -6.20 -19.69
CA ASN A 136 3.75 -4.80 -19.43
C ASN A 136 2.26 -4.45 -19.47
N LYS A 137 1.47 -5.06 -20.37
CA LYS A 137 0.01 -4.84 -20.42
C LYS A 137 -0.68 -5.17 -19.09
N ILE A 138 -0.13 -6.11 -18.34
CA ILE A 138 -0.69 -6.55 -17.05
C ILE A 138 0.00 -5.84 -15.88
N ASN A 139 1.33 -5.77 -15.88
CA ASN A 139 2.10 -5.19 -14.77
C ASN A 139 1.96 -3.69 -14.67
N LYS A 140 1.86 -2.97 -15.80
CA LYS A 140 1.79 -1.51 -15.79
C LYS A 140 0.52 -1.00 -15.09
N PRO A 141 -0.70 -1.49 -15.41
CA PRO A 141 -1.90 -1.08 -14.66
C PRO A 141 -1.83 -1.38 -13.16
N ILE A 142 -1.27 -2.53 -12.77
CA ILE A 142 -1.10 -2.91 -11.35
C ILE A 142 -0.09 -1.97 -10.67
N LYS A 143 1.05 -1.71 -11.32
CA LYS A 143 2.06 -0.77 -10.82
C LYS A 143 1.49 0.63 -10.64
N ASP A 144 0.77 1.13 -11.64
CA ASP A 144 0.14 2.45 -11.62
C ASP A 144 -0.95 2.54 -10.53
N ALA A 145 -1.69 1.45 -10.29
CA ALA A 145 -2.67 1.37 -9.20
C ALA A 145 -1.98 1.47 -7.82
N TRP A 146 -0.88 0.74 -7.60
CA TRP A 146 -0.10 0.84 -6.37
C TRP A 146 0.47 2.22 -6.14
N LYS A 147 0.99 2.85 -7.19
CA LYS A 147 1.45 4.24 -7.14
C LYS A 147 0.32 5.19 -6.73
N THR A 148 -0.83 5.09 -7.39
CA THR A 148 -2.01 5.92 -7.10
C THR A 148 -2.44 5.74 -5.64
N LYS A 149 -2.48 4.50 -5.15
CA LYS A 149 -2.87 4.20 -3.77
C LYS A 149 -1.90 4.78 -2.74
N ALA A 150 -0.59 4.70 -3.01
CA ALA A 150 0.44 5.32 -2.19
C ALA A 150 0.31 6.85 -2.17
N GLU A 151 0.09 7.48 -3.33
CA GLU A 151 -0.14 8.93 -3.44
C GLU A 151 -1.38 9.38 -2.66
N GLN A 152 -2.48 8.62 -2.73
CA GLN A 152 -3.68 8.88 -1.94
C GLN A 152 -3.40 8.80 -0.42
N ALA A 153 -2.66 7.77 0.03
CA ALA A 153 -2.29 7.62 1.43
C ALA A 153 -1.41 8.78 1.90
N ILE A 154 -0.40 9.17 1.11
CA ILE A 154 0.46 10.33 1.38
C ILE A 154 -0.35 11.63 1.45
N SER A 155 -1.33 11.81 0.56
CA SER A 155 -2.19 13.00 0.56
C SER A 155 -2.99 13.11 1.86
N LEU A 156 -3.51 12.00 2.39
CA LEU A 156 -4.22 11.99 3.67
C LEU A 156 -3.27 12.20 4.86
N LEU A 157 -2.09 11.56 4.83
CA LEU A 157 -1.06 11.71 5.86
C LEU A 157 -0.55 13.16 5.97
N THR A 158 -0.57 13.92 4.85
CA THR A 158 -0.12 15.31 4.83
C THR A 158 -0.89 16.18 5.82
N ILE A 159 -2.16 15.87 6.10
CA ILE A 159 -2.97 16.57 7.12
C ILE A 159 -2.32 16.45 8.51
N TYR A 160 -1.83 15.26 8.86
CA TYR A 160 -1.18 14.99 10.15
C TYR A 160 0.22 15.59 10.24
N SER A 161 0.95 15.62 9.11
CA SER A 161 2.34 16.13 9.04
C SER A 161 2.50 17.61 9.42
N GLN A 162 1.40 18.38 9.40
CA GLN A 162 1.40 19.79 9.82
C GLN A 162 1.72 19.95 11.31
N THR A 163 1.49 18.91 12.09
CA THR A 163 1.61 18.93 13.56
C THR A 163 2.38 17.74 14.12
N ASP A 164 2.90 16.87 13.25
CA ASP A 164 3.55 15.62 13.64
C ASP A 164 4.80 15.39 12.78
N ASP A 165 5.96 15.66 13.38
CA ASP A 165 7.27 15.55 12.74
C ASP A 165 7.60 14.13 12.31
N PHE A 166 7.14 13.12 13.07
CA PHE A 166 7.34 11.72 12.71
C PHE A 166 6.57 11.40 11.42
N ILE A 167 5.28 11.78 11.34
CA ILE A 167 4.50 11.59 10.11
C ILE A 167 5.13 12.34 8.93
N ARG A 168 5.64 13.56 9.15
CA ARG A 168 6.33 14.31 8.10
C ARG A 168 7.53 13.54 7.54
N GLN A 169 8.38 13.00 8.40
CA GLN A 169 9.53 12.19 7.99
C GLN A 169 9.12 10.92 7.24
N GLN A 170 8.08 10.22 7.71
CA GLN A 170 7.57 9.03 7.01
C GLN A 170 7.03 9.36 5.61
N ILE A 171 6.33 10.49 5.45
CA ILE A 171 5.89 10.95 4.13
C ILE A 171 7.07 11.21 3.19
N GLU A 172 8.14 11.82 3.69
CA GLU A 172 9.35 12.09 2.88
C GLU A 172 10.01 10.80 2.41
N LEU A 173 10.10 9.79 3.29
CA LEU A 173 10.60 8.47 2.93
C LEU A 173 9.72 7.80 1.86
N LEU A 174 8.40 7.78 2.06
CA LEU A 174 7.47 7.21 1.09
C LEU A 174 7.56 7.90 -0.28
N LYS A 175 7.67 9.24 -0.29
CA LYS A 175 7.85 10.02 -1.52
C LYS A 175 9.16 9.67 -2.23
N LEU A 176 10.26 9.55 -1.49
CA LEU A 176 11.56 9.19 -2.04
C LEU A 176 11.52 7.80 -2.67
N GLU A 177 10.86 6.85 -2.01
CA GLU A 177 10.72 5.49 -2.52
C GLU A 177 9.74 5.35 -3.70
N LEU A 178 8.81 6.29 -3.88
CA LEU A 178 7.92 6.36 -5.05
C LEU A 178 8.59 6.94 -6.30
N VAL A 179 9.73 7.60 -6.15
CA VAL A 179 10.51 8.03 -7.31
C VAL A 179 11.07 6.79 -8.00
N GLU A 180 10.71 6.58 -9.26
CA GLU A 180 11.37 5.55 -10.06
C GLU A 180 12.86 5.87 -10.12
N ASP A 181 13.70 4.93 -9.68
CA ASP A 181 15.14 4.98 -9.85
C ASP A 181 15.48 5.42 -11.28
N LYS A 182 15.87 6.69 -11.41
CA LYS A 182 16.63 7.17 -12.56
C LYS A 182 18.04 6.61 -12.40
N LYS A 183 18.19 5.28 -12.55
CA LYS A 183 19.52 4.70 -12.78
C LYS A 183 20.03 5.34 -14.05
N GLY A 184 20.96 6.28 -13.86
CA GLY A 184 21.60 7.03 -14.92
C GLY A 184 22.14 6.07 -15.96
N TRP A 185 21.59 6.13 -17.15
CA TRP A 185 22.38 5.85 -18.33
C TRP A 185 23.33 7.03 -18.45
N PHE A 186 24.60 6.80 -18.12
CA PHE A 186 25.82 7.34 -18.73
C PHE A 186 27.00 6.99 -17.81
N LYS A 187 27.75 5.94 -18.18
CA LYS A 187 29.20 5.86 -18.04
C LYS A 187 29.75 4.95 -19.12
#